data_AF-A0A2V8FHL6-F1
#
_entry.id   AF-A0A2V8FHL6-F1
#
_cell.length_a   1.000
_cell.length_b   1.000
_cell.length_c   1.000
_cell.angle_alpha   90.00
_cell.angle_beta   90.00
_cell.angle_gamma   90.00
#
_symmetry.space_group_name_H-M   'P 1'
#
loop_
_entity.id
_entity.type
_entity.pdbx_description
1 polymer ?
#
loop_
_entity_poly.entity_id
_entity_poly.type
_entity_poly.pdbx_seq_one_letter_code
_entity_poly.pdbx_strand_id
1 'polypeptide(L)'
;MDERQATRRRFLKQGVALAGLAVGARSVGAHSHGGEIERIATHPMAFGVRSRYVGLMRPTMTNIGHNIFLHGEPNGLDAFTPIGDLVGSITPGDLHYVSSHGSVPPDIDPRQHRLVISGMVERPLVLTLDELMRLPSVTRVHYIECVVNRPTPVGRTLEQMHGMTACSEWTGVPLSVLLNEVGVKAGANWVYAEGAETIRLGNSMPLGKAEDCIVAYGQNGEPVRPHQGYPLRLVVPGFQGKYSVKWLRRIRLVKRPLITYWEKLHFLKVGEPDEGELRGKLGDFYLEQGPKSVITFPSGEQRLSGPG
;
A
#
# COMPACT_ATOMS: atom_id res chain seq x y z
N MET A 1 -25.77 -64.15 -29.15
CA MET A 1 -26.88 -64.00 -28.17
C MET A 1 -26.25 -63.66 -26.85
N ASP A 2 -26.61 -62.64 -26.09
CA ASP A 2 -27.72 -61.68 -26.19
C ASP A 2 -27.49 -60.64 -25.06
N GLU A 3 -28.34 -59.61 -25.01
CA GLU A 3 -28.74 -58.90 -23.77
C GLU A 3 -27.93 -57.73 -23.18
N ARG A 4 -27.08 -57.00 -23.94
CA ARG A 4 -26.55 -55.71 -23.43
C ARG A 4 -26.68 -54.48 -24.30
N GLN A 5 -27.34 -54.55 -25.45
CA GLN A 5 -27.47 -53.38 -26.36
C GLN A 5 -28.91 -52.90 -26.65
N ALA A 6 -29.95 -53.47 -26.03
CA ALA A 6 -31.34 -53.17 -26.38
C ALA A 6 -32.13 -52.27 -25.39
N THR A 7 -31.52 -51.78 -24.30
CA THR A 7 -32.25 -51.11 -23.20
C THR A 7 -32.16 -49.58 -23.15
N ARG A 8 -31.66 -48.90 -24.20
CA ARG A 8 -31.50 -47.43 -24.21
C ARG A 8 -32.43 -46.65 -25.15
N ARG A 9 -33.38 -47.29 -25.85
CA ARG A 9 -34.22 -46.61 -26.86
C ARG A 9 -35.74 -46.79 -26.74
N ARG A 10 -36.28 -47.34 -25.64
CA ARG A 10 -37.72 -47.65 -25.57
C ARG A 10 -38.50 -47.09 -24.36
N PHE A 11 -37.96 -46.12 -23.63
CA PHE A 11 -38.67 -45.54 -22.47
C PHE A 11 -39.24 -44.12 -22.71
N LEU A 12 -39.38 -43.69 -23.97
CA LEU A 12 -39.83 -42.33 -24.30
C LEU A 12 -41.07 -42.28 -25.21
N LYS A 13 -41.89 -43.34 -25.23
CA LYS A 13 -43.20 -43.31 -25.87
C LYS A 13 -44.19 -44.19 -25.11
N GLN A 14 -45.01 -43.57 -24.27
CA GLN A 14 -46.43 -43.87 -24.03
C GLN A 14 -46.88 -43.14 -22.75
N GLY A 15 -47.49 -41.98 -22.92
CA GLY A 15 -48.40 -41.45 -21.90
C GLY A 15 -49.76 -42.13 -22.04
N VAL A 16 -50.53 -42.16 -20.96
CA VAL A 16 -51.98 -41.89 -20.91
C VAL A 16 -52.35 -41.63 -19.44
N ALA A 17 -53.24 -40.65 -19.26
CA ALA A 17 -53.81 -40.14 -18.04
C ALA A 17 -54.58 -41.19 -17.21
N LEU A 18 -54.56 -41.01 -15.89
CA LEU A 18 -55.59 -41.55 -14.98
C LEU A 18 -55.84 -40.52 -13.89
N ALA A 19 -57.07 -40.00 -13.90
CA ALA A 19 -57.62 -39.11 -12.90
C ALA A 19 -58.14 -39.92 -11.70
N GLY A 20 -57.92 -39.39 -10.49
CA GLY A 20 -58.77 -39.63 -9.32
C GLY A 20 -58.27 -40.65 -8.30
N LEU A 21 -57.76 -40.17 -7.15
CA LEU A 21 -58.39 -40.29 -5.83
C LEU A 21 -57.47 -39.71 -4.75
N ALA A 22 -58.00 -38.77 -3.97
CA ALA A 22 -57.33 -38.09 -2.88
C ALA A 22 -57.13 -39.02 -1.68
N VAL A 23 -55.89 -39.12 -1.19
CA VAL A 23 -55.56 -39.63 0.14
C VAL A 23 -54.50 -38.69 0.74
N GLY A 24 -54.78 -38.17 1.94
CA GLY A 24 -54.14 -37.01 2.53
C GLY A 24 -52.62 -37.06 2.62
N ALA A 25 -51.98 -36.05 2.04
CA ALA A 25 -50.58 -35.74 2.27
C ALA A 25 -50.48 -34.68 3.38
N ARG A 26 -49.81 -35.03 4.49
CA ARG A 26 -49.18 -34.04 5.35
C ARG A 26 -48.18 -33.28 4.47
N SER A 27 -48.43 -32.00 4.23
CA SER A 27 -47.46 -31.12 3.58
C SER A 27 -46.25 -30.96 4.50
N VAL A 28 -45.24 -31.82 4.32
CA VAL A 28 -43.88 -31.46 4.68
C VAL A 28 -43.54 -30.30 3.76
N GLY A 29 -43.51 -29.09 4.32
CA GLY A 29 -43.13 -27.90 3.58
C GLY A 29 -41.76 -28.14 2.97
N ALA A 30 -41.73 -28.37 1.66
CA ALA A 30 -40.51 -28.23 0.89
C ALA A 30 -40.09 -26.76 1.06
N HIS A 31 -39.11 -26.51 1.93
CA HIS A 31 -38.40 -25.25 1.92
C HIS A 31 -37.76 -25.15 0.53
N SER A 32 -38.40 -24.38 -0.34
CA SER A 32 -37.81 -23.89 -1.57
C SER A 32 -36.57 -23.11 -1.20
N HIS A 33 -35.40 -23.77 -1.17
CA HIS A 33 -34.12 -23.11 -1.37
C HIS A 33 -33.99 -22.77 -2.85
N GLY A 34 -34.88 -21.91 -3.30
CA GLY A 34 -34.83 -21.22 -4.57
C GLY A 34 -34.91 -19.75 -4.25
N GLY A 35 -33.85 -19.18 -3.67
CA GLY A 35 -33.71 -17.73 -3.68
C GLY A 35 -33.69 -17.31 -5.15
N GLU A 36 -34.62 -16.44 -5.55
CA GLU A 36 -34.64 -15.81 -6.87
C GLU A 36 -33.24 -15.31 -7.22
N ILE A 37 -32.54 -16.02 -8.10
CA ILE A 37 -31.44 -15.42 -8.87
C ILE A 37 -32.11 -14.64 -10.00
N GLU A 38 -32.86 -13.60 -9.64
CA GLU A 38 -33.51 -12.74 -10.63
C GLU A 38 -33.28 -11.27 -10.30
N ARG A 39 -32.16 -10.77 -10.80
CA ARG A 39 -32.05 -9.46 -11.45
C ARG A 39 -30.88 -9.57 -12.41
N ILE A 40 -31.17 -9.93 -13.66
CA ILE A 40 -30.25 -9.62 -14.77
C ILE A 40 -30.00 -8.11 -14.66
N ALA A 41 -28.74 -7.71 -14.47
CA ALA A 41 -28.41 -6.30 -14.35
C ALA A 41 -28.89 -5.58 -15.62
N THR A 42 -29.93 -4.76 -15.49
CA THR A 42 -30.53 -4.02 -16.60
C THR A 42 -29.64 -2.87 -17.09
N HIS A 43 -28.58 -2.59 -16.33
CA HIS A 43 -27.56 -1.62 -16.67
C HIS A 43 -26.21 -2.35 -16.71
N PRO A 44 -25.42 -2.21 -17.78
CA PRO A 44 -24.06 -2.71 -17.78
C PRO A 44 -23.31 -2.09 -16.60
N MET A 45 -22.76 -2.91 -15.71
CA MET A 45 -21.85 -2.39 -14.69
C MET A 45 -20.65 -1.77 -15.40
N ALA A 46 -20.23 -0.58 -14.95
CA ALA A 46 -19.01 0.02 -15.46
C ALA A 46 -17.83 -0.93 -15.18
N PHE A 47 -17.02 -1.19 -16.22
CA PHE A 47 -15.83 -2.02 -16.11
C PHE A 47 -14.91 -1.49 -15.00
N GLY A 48 -14.40 -2.38 -14.14
CA GLY A 48 -13.50 -2.03 -13.03
C GLY A 48 -14.19 -1.59 -11.74
N VAL A 49 -15.51 -1.50 -11.68
CA VAL A 49 -16.25 -1.19 -10.43
C VAL A 49 -16.41 -2.46 -9.58
N ARG A 50 -16.13 -2.35 -8.27
CA ARG A 50 -16.35 -3.44 -7.31
C ARG A 50 -17.84 -3.80 -7.22
N SER A 51 -18.15 -5.05 -6.89
CA SER A 51 -19.52 -5.44 -6.57
C SER A 51 -20.10 -4.53 -5.49
N ARG A 52 -21.37 -4.12 -5.65
CA ARG A 52 -22.10 -3.31 -4.66
C ARG A 52 -22.18 -3.94 -3.26
N TYR A 53 -21.94 -5.25 -3.16
CA TYR A 53 -21.91 -5.99 -1.90
C TYR A 53 -20.53 -5.95 -1.22
N VAL A 54 -19.51 -5.40 -1.87
CA VAL A 54 -18.16 -5.24 -1.33
C VAL A 54 -18.04 -3.82 -0.76
N GLY A 55 -18.14 -3.70 0.56
CA GLY A 55 -18.08 -2.44 1.30
C GLY A 55 -16.68 -1.89 1.54
N LEU A 56 -15.72 -2.15 0.64
CA LEU A 56 -14.34 -1.66 0.81
C LEU A 56 -14.29 -0.15 0.58
N MET A 57 -14.14 0.59 1.67
CA MET A 57 -13.92 2.03 1.64
C MET A 57 -12.62 2.37 2.35
N ARG A 58 -11.90 3.38 1.84
CA ARG A 58 -10.71 3.93 2.50
C ARG A 58 -11.18 4.97 3.51
N PRO A 59 -11.07 4.75 4.84
CA PRO A 59 -11.41 5.78 5.81
C PRO A 59 -10.40 6.93 5.68
N THR A 60 -10.88 8.15 5.51
CA THR A 60 -10.05 9.35 5.42
C THR A 60 -10.17 10.19 6.68
N MET A 61 -9.06 10.70 7.19
CA MET A 61 -9.06 11.75 8.22
C MET A 61 -8.68 13.07 7.56
N THR A 62 -9.69 13.87 7.20
CA THR A 62 -9.54 15.21 6.62
C THR A 62 -9.62 16.33 7.66
N ASN A 63 -9.68 16.01 8.95
CA ASN A 63 -9.89 17.02 9.98
C ASN A 63 -8.58 17.71 10.38
N ILE A 64 -8.57 19.03 10.16
CA ILE A 64 -7.53 20.02 10.51
C ILE A 64 -6.92 19.76 11.89
N GLY A 65 -7.72 19.38 12.90
CA GLY A 65 -7.24 19.10 14.25
C GLY A 65 -6.32 17.88 14.36
N HIS A 66 -6.67 16.75 13.75
CA HIS A 66 -5.88 15.52 13.87
C HIS A 66 -4.58 15.54 13.06
N ASN A 67 -4.58 16.18 11.89
CA ASN A 67 -3.37 16.31 11.07
C ASN A 67 -2.32 17.22 11.73
N ILE A 68 -2.76 18.26 12.46
CA ILE A 68 -1.87 19.06 13.33
C ILE A 68 -1.27 18.20 14.44
N PHE A 69 -2.05 17.33 15.10
CA PHE A 69 -1.52 16.47 16.17
C PHE A 69 -0.54 15.40 15.67
N LEU A 70 -0.73 14.90 14.44
CA LEU A 70 0.12 13.86 13.86
C LEU A 70 1.40 14.42 13.24
N HIS A 71 1.28 15.49 12.45
CA HIS A 71 2.35 16.00 11.59
C HIS A 71 2.69 17.48 11.79
N GLY A 72 1.92 18.21 12.60
CA GLY A 72 2.07 19.66 12.78
C GLY A 72 1.51 20.51 11.64
N GLU A 73 0.85 19.90 10.64
CA GLU A 73 0.40 20.58 9.43
C GLU A 73 -1.12 20.48 9.23
N PRO A 74 -1.86 21.61 9.16
CA PRO A 74 -3.32 21.62 8.99
C PRO A 74 -3.76 21.09 7.63
N ASN A 75 -2.86 21.13 6.63
CA ASN A 75 -3.12 20.69 5.27
C ASN A 75 -2.68 19.26 5.00
N GLY A 76 -2.32 18.48 6.01
CA GLY A 76 -2.00 17.07 5.81
C GLY A 76 -3.19 16.27 5.28
N LEU A 77 -2.91 15.11 4.67
CA LEU A 77 -3.92 14.12 4.31
C LEU A 77 -3.48 12.75 4.81
N ASP A 78 -4.25 12.20 5.74
CA ASP A 78 -4.12 10.82 6.18
C ASP A 78 -5.35 10.01 5.76
N ALA A 79 -5.11 8.83 5.21
CA ALA A 79 -6.14 7.86 4.87
C ALA A 79 -5.64 6.46 5.19
N PHE A 80 -6.50 5.63 5.77
CA PHE A 80 -6.12 4.32 6.31
C PHE A 80 -6.42 3.21 5.31
N THR A 81 -5.56 2.21 5.28
CA THR A 81 -5.88 0.93 4.64
C THR A 81 -7.00 0.26 5.45
N PRO A 82 -8.08 -0.23 4.81
CA PRO A 82 -9.16 -0.97 5.46
C PRO A 82 -8.75 -2.40 5.83
N ILE A 83 -7.66 -2.55 6.61
CA ILE A 83 -6.98 -3.84 6.83
C ILE A 83 -7.87 -4.93 7.46
N GLY A 84 -8.93 -4.56 8.18
CA GLY A 84 -9.90 -5.51 8.74
C GLY A 84 -10.84 -6.11 7.69
N ASP A 85 -11.00 -5.46 6.54
CA ASP A 85 -11.88 -5.87 5.45
C ASP A 85 -11.13 -6.52 4.28
N LEU A 86 -9.78 -6.48 4.31
CA LEU A 86 -8.94 -7.06 3.27
C LEU A 86 -8.71 -8.56 3.50
N VAL A 87 -8.44 -9.26 2.40
CA VAL A 87 -8.06 -10.67 2.39
C VAL A 87 -6.65 -10.84 1.82
N GLY A 88 -5.88 -11.76 2.39
CA GLY A 88 -4.50 -12.02 1.98
C GLY A 88 -3.52 -10.93 2.43
N SER A 89 -2.39 -10.82 1.72
CA SER A 89 -1.27 -9.97 2.12
C SER A 89 -1.01 -8.79 1.19
N ILE A 90 -1.59 -8.74 -0.01
CA ILE A 90 -1.41 -7.63 -0.95
C ILE A 90 -2.57 -6.66 -0.84
N THR A 91 -2.25 -5.42 -0.47
CA THR A 91 -3.19 -4.31 -0.42
C THR A 91 -3.46 -3.78 -1.83
N PRO A 92 -4.72 -3.72 -2.29
CA PRO A 92 -5.05 -3.07 -3.57
C PRO A 92 -4.51 -1.64 -3.64
N GLY A 93 -4.00 -1.22 -4.80
CA GLY A 93 -3.32 0.08 -4.94
C GLY A 93 -4.20 1.28 -4.58
N ASP A 94 -5.50 1.18 -4.90
CA ASP A 94 -6.53 2.17 -4.56
C ASP A 94 -6.99 2.10 -3.10
N LEU A 95 -6.49 1.16 -2.30
CA LEU A 95 -6.74 1.02 -0.86
C LEU A 95 -5.48 1.19 0.00
N HIS A 96 -4.30 1.36 -0.60
CA HIS A 96 -3.06 1.66 0.12
C HIS A 96 -3.17 2.97 0.92
N TYR A 97 -2.85 2.93 2.21
CA TYR A 97 -2.88 4.10 3.09
C TYR A 97 -2.12 5.30 2.49
N VAL A 98 -2.56 6.50 2.83
CA VAL A 98 -1.90 7.76 2.45
C VAL A 98 -1.50 8.45 3.73
N SER A 99 -0.26 8.91 3.78
CA SER A 99 0.15 9.95 4.72
C SER A 99 0.92 11.00 3.95
N SER A 100 0.51 12.26 4.11
CA SER A 100 1.01 13.38 3.32
C SER A 100 1.00 14.63 4.18
N HIS A 101 2.11 15.37 4.18
CA HIS A 101 2.23 16.63 4.93
C HIS A 101 1.67 17.82 4.12
N GLY A 102 1.36 17.62 2.83
CA GLY A 102 0.53 18.51 2.01
C GLY A 102 -0.73 17.80 1.50
N SER A 103 -1.78 18.57 1.18
CA SER A 103 -3.12 18.03 0.90
C SER A 103 -3.27 17.45 -0.51
N VAL A 104 -2.52 17.98 -1.47
CA VAL A 104 -2.68 17.68 -2.90
C VAL A 104 -1.39 17.10 -3.46
N PRO A 105 -1.41 15.90 -4.07
CA PRO A 105 -0.28 15.38 -4.84
C PRO A 105 0.10 16.37 -5.95
N PRO A 106 1.40 16.61 -6.19
CA PRO A 106 1.82 17.38 -7.35
C PRO A 106 1.33 16.72 -8.65
N ASP A 107 0.84 17.53 -9.57
CA ASP A 107 0.52 17.10 -10.94
C ASP A 107 1.81 17.09 -11.76
N ILE A 108 2.41 15.91 -11.92
CA ILE A 108 3.72 15.73 -12.55
C ILE A 108 3.54 15.10 -13.93
N ASP A 109 3.90 15.83 -14.99
CA ASP A 109 4.09 15.22 -16.32
C ASP A 109 5.34 14.31 -16.28
N PRO A 110 5.19 12.98 -16.48
CA PRO A 110 6.32 12.05 -16.42
C PRO A 110 7.43 12.38 -17.44
N ARG A 111 7.09 13.03 -18.57
CA ARG A 111 8.06 13.42 -19.61
C ARG A 111 8.94 14.59 -19.16
N GLN A 112 8.44 15.41 -18.24
CA GLN A 112 9.18 16.53 -17.66
C GLN A 112 9.86 16.16 -16.34
N HIS A 113 9.48 15.04 -15.74
CA HIS A 113 10.09 14.57 -14.51
C HIS A 113 11.56 14.19 -14.72
N ARG A 114 12.40 14.53 -13.73
CA ARG A 114 13.84 14.23 -13.72
C ARG A 114 14.23 13.72 -12.34
N LEU A 115 14.97 12.61 -12.32
CA LEU A 115 15.66 12.12 -11.14
C LEU A 115 17.11 12.61 -11.18
N VAL A 116 17.50 13.43 -10.20
CA VAL A 116 18.88 13.93 -10.06
C VAL A 116 19.63 13.14 -9.00
N ILE A 117 20.75 12.51 -9.38
CA ILE A 117 21.66 11.80 -8.47
C ILE A 117 22.98 12.57 -8.39
N SER A 118 23.35 13.02 -7.19
CA SER A 118 24.46 13.98 -7.01
C SER A 118 25.14 13.86 -5.66
N GLY A 119 26.05 14.79 -5.35
CA GLY A 119 26.77 14.84 -4.07
C GLY A 119 28.12 14.13 -4.16
N MET A 120 28.38 13.23 -3.22
CA MET A 120 29.62 12.45 -3.14
C MET A 120 29.62 11.28 -4.13
N VAL A 121 29.60 11.62 -5.42
CA VAL A 121 29.66 10.68 -6.54
C VAL A 121 30.72 11.12 -7.55
N GLU A 122 31.23 10.19 -8.34
CA GLU A 122 32.19 10.47 -9.42
C GLU A 122 31.52 11.10 -10.62
N ARG A 123 30.34 10.59 -11.00
CA ARG A 123 29.57 11.02 -12.17
C ARG A 123 28.15 11.40 -11.75
N PRO A 124 27.88 12.67 -11.43
CA PRO A 124 26.52 13.13 -11.20
C PRO A 124 25.64 12.82 -12.42
N LEU A 125 24.40 12.42 -12.17
CA LEU A 125 23.51 11.89 -13.19
C LEU A 125 22.14 12.55 -13.09
N VAL A 126 21.53 12.81 -14.24
CA VAL A 126 20.13 13.25 -14.36
C VAL A 126 19.44 12.29 -15.32
N LEU A 127 18.40 11.62 -14.84
CA LEU A 127 17.63 10.65 -15.63
C LEU A 127 16.22 11.16 -15.89
N THR A 128 15.76 11.01 -17.13
CA THR A 128 14.34 10.97 -17.47
C THR A 128 13.71 9.67 -16.95
N LEU A 129 12.37 9.63 -16.87
CA LEU A 129 11.67 8.40 -16.51
C LEU A 129 11.93 7.28 -17.54
N ASP A 130 11.95 7.60 -18.84
CA ASP A 130 12.19 6.65 -19.91
C ASP A 130 13.60 6.04 -19.84
N GLU A 131 14.63 6.84 -19.53
CA GLU A 131 16.00 6.34 -19.33
C GLU A 131 16.09 5.44 -18.11
N LEU A 132 15.43 5.81 -17.00
CA LEU A 132 15.38 4.99 -15.79
C LEU A 132 14.71 3.63 -16.08
N MET A 133 13.61 3.61 -16.83
CA MET A 133 12.87 2.38 -17.14
C MET A 133 13.61 1.43 -18.11
N ARG A 134 14.71 1.88 -18.74
CA ARG A 134 15.59 1.02 -19.56
C ARG A 134 16.63 0.27 -18.74
N LEU A 135 16.82 0.64 -17.47
CA LEU A 135 17.77 -0.02 -16.59
C LEU A 135 17.20 -1.35 -16.06
N PRO A 136 18.05 -2.28 -15.58
CA PRO A 136 17.59 -3.50 -14.94
C PRO A 136 16.60 -3.22 -13.81
N SER A 137 15.41 -3.82 -13.90
CA SER A 137 14.35 -3.67 -12.91
C SER A 137 14.12 -4.95 -12.11
N VAL A 138 13.52 -4.77 -10.93
CA VAL A 138 13.05 -5.84 -10.06
C VAL A 138 11.60 -5.58 -9.68
N THR A 139 10.92 -6.66 -9.33
CA THR A 139 9.58 -6.64 -8.75
C THR A 139 9.65 -7.37 -7.41
N ARG A 140 9.31 -6.69 -6.31
CA ARG A 140 9.44 -7.22 -4.94
C ARG A 140 8.23 -6.86 -4.08
N VAL A 141 7.78 -7.80 -3.25
CA VAL A 141 6.71 -7.57 -2.29
C VAL A 141 7.29 -6.96 -1.02
N HIS A 142 6.88 -5.74 -0.70
CA HIS A 142 7.28 -5.03 0.52
C HIS A 142 6.10 -4.29 1.14
N TYR A 143 6.08 -4.27 2.48
CA TYR A 143 5.20 -3.39 3.22
C TYR A 143 5.84 -2.04 3.46
N ILE A 144 4.99 -1.03 3.57
CA ILE A 144 5.33 0.31 4.03
C ILE A 144 4.43 0.60 5.22
N GLU A 145 5.03 0.98 6.36
CA GLU A 145 4.30 1.29 7.58
C GLU A 145 4.71 2.64 8.14
N CYS A 146 3.73 3.46 8.51
CA CYS A 146 3.97 4.76 9.11
C CYS A 146 4.57 4.65 10.52
N VAL A 147 5.46 5.57 10.89
CA VAL A 147 6.06 5.63 12.24
C VAL A 147 5.03 5.88 13.34
N VAL A 148 3.87 6.46 12.99
CA VAL A 148 2.76 6.70 13.92
C VAL A 148 1.67 5.62 13.89
N ASN A 149 1.87 4.50 13.18
CA ASN A 149 0.89 3.42 13.12
C ASN A 149 0.82 2.68 14.47
N ARG A 150 -0.05 3.10 15.38
CA ARG A 150 -0.23 2.49 16.71
C ARG A 150 -1.62 2.83 17.27
N PRO A 151 -2.11 2.06 18.25
CA PRO A 151 -3.35 2.38 18.93
C PRO A 151 -3.30 3.81 19.50
N THR A 152 -4.42 4.51 19.38
CA THR A 152 -4.62 5.84 19.97
C THR A 152 -5.81 5.79 20.92
N PRO A 153 -5.89 6.67 21.93
CA PRO A 153 -7.02 6.68 22.87
C PRO A 153 -8.40 6.88 22.21
N VAL A 154 -8.42 7.41 20.98
CA VAL A 154 -9.65 7.69 20.22
C VAL A 154 -9.93 6.63 19.14
N GLY A 155 -9.01 5.71 18.88
CA GLY A 155 -9.16 4.66 17.86
C GLY A 155 -10.17 3.60 18.31
N ARG A 156 -11.21 3.40 17.51
CA ARG A 156 -12.27 2.41 17.76
C ARG A 156 -12.21 1.23 16.79
N THR A 157 -11.85 1.49 15.54
CA THR A 157 -11.70 0.46 14.52
C THR A 157 -10.24 0.04 14.34
N LEU A 158 -10.02 -1.13 13.77
CA LEU A 158 -8.67 -1.63 13.47
C LEU A 158 -7.90 -0.68 12.54
N GLU A 159 -8.58 -0.10 11.56
CA GLU A 159 -8.03 0.82 10.58
C GLU A 159 -7.50 2.09 11.25
N GLN A 160 -8.23 2.61 12.24
CA GLN A 160 -7.82 3.80 12.98
C GLN A 160 -6.59 3.56 13.85
N MET A 161 -6.39 2.33 14.33
CA MET A 161 -5.27 1.97 15.20
C MET A 161 -4.06 1.44 14.43
N HIS A 162 -4.28 0.74 13.33
CA HIS A 162 -3.28 -0.07 12.64
C HIS A 162 -3.32 0.04 11.12
N GLY A 163 -4.23 0.83 10.54
CA GLY A 163 -4.42 0.96 9.09
C GLY A 163 -3.41 1.88 8.40
N MET A 164 -2.43 2.47 9.09
CA MET A 164 -1.31 3.19 8.43
C MET A 164 -0.19 2.23 8.02
N THR A 165 -0.58 1.11 7.43
CA THR A 165 0.29 0.08 6.86
C THR A 165 -0.35 -0.46 5.59
N ALA A 166 0.47 -0.85 4.62
CA ALA A 166 0.03 -1.52 3.42
C ALA A 166 1.17 -2.33 2.83
N CYS A 167 0.85 -3.43 2.18
CA CYS A 167 1.81 -4.29 1.51
C CYS A 167 1.50 -4.34 0.02
N SER A 168 2.52 -4.16 -0.81
CA SER A 168 2.37 -4.09 -2.25
C SER A 168 3.55 -4.73 -2.94
N GLU A 169 3.31 -5.15 -4.18
CA GLU A 169 4.36 -5.47 -5.12
C GLU A 169 4.89 -4.17 -5.74
N TRP A 170 6.18 -3.90 -5.58
CA TRP A 170 6.84 -2.69 -6.09
C TRP A 170 7.76 -3.06 -7.25
N THR A 171 7.59 -2.37 -8.38
CA THR A 171 8.40 -2.55 -9.59
C THR A 171 9.24 -1.31 -9.86
N GLY A 172 10.55 -1.48 -10.05
CA GLY A 172 11.47 -0.38 -10.26
C GLY A 172 12.92 -0.80 -10.40
N VAL A 173 13.82 0.19 -10.44
CA VAL A 173 15.27 -0.03 -10.52
C VAL A 173 15.85 -0.14 -9.11
N PRO A 174 16.63 -1.19 -8.78
CA PRO A 174 17.37 -1.23 -7.52
C PRO A 174 18.28 0.00 -7.39
N LEU A 175 18.26 0.67 -6.24
CA LEU A 175 19.09 1.86 -6.02
C LEU A 175 20.59 1.54 -6.16
N SER A 176 21.00 0.32 -5.83
CA SER A 176 22.37 -0.17 -6.05
C SER A 176 22.83 -0.07 -7.51
N VAL A 177 21.95 -0.34 -8.50
CA VAL A 177 22.26 -0.18 -9.94
C VAL A 177 22.63 1.26 -10.24
N LEU A 178 21.85 2.22 -9.73
CA LEU A 178 22.09 3.64 -9.92
C LEU A 178 23.35 4.13 -9.20
N LEU A 179 23.61 3.62 -7.99
CA LEU A 179 24.80 3.97 -7.22
C LEU A 179 26.10 3.46 -7.87
N ASN A 180 26.05 2.27 -8.48
CA ASN A 180 27.16 1.74 -9.28
C ASN A 180 27.42 2.61 -10.52
N GLU A 181 26.36 3.04 -11.21
CA GLU A 181 26.47 3.88 -12.40
C GLU A 181 27.13 5.25 -12.12
N VAL A 182 26.76 5.90 -11.02
CA VAL A 182 27.33 7.20 -10.65
C VAL A 182 28.71 7.11 -9.99
N GLY A 183 29.06 5.93 -9.45
CA GLY A 183 30.29 5.69 -8.68
C GLY A 183 30.30 6.46 -7.36
N VAL A 184 30.12 5.78 -6.23
CA VAL A 184 30.10 6.42 -4.91
C VAL A 184 31.53 6.79 -4.45
N LYS A 185 31.74 8.05 -4.06
CA LYS A 185 33.03 8.52 -3.53
C LYS A 185 33.33 7.96 -2.15
N ALA A 186 34.60 7.71 -1.88
CA ALA A 186 35.07 7.32 -0.55
C ALA A 186 34.61 8.31 0.53
N GLY A 187 34.11 7.79 1.66
CA GLY A 187 33.61 8.57 2.78
C GLY A 187 32.18 9.08 2.65
N ALA A 188 31.46 8.76 1.57
CA ALA A 188 30.00 8.88 1.54
C ALA A 188 29.40 7.81 2.47
N ASN A 189 28.55 8.22 3.42
CA ASN A 189 27.98 7.32 4.43
C ASN A 189 26.45 7.39 4.48
N TRP A 190 25.85 8.35 3.78
CA TRP A 190 24.43 8.68 3.86
C TRP A 190 23.86 8.98 2.48
N VAL A 191 22.59 8.60 2.30
CA VAL A 191 21.75 8.93 1.15
C VAL A 191 20.67 9.89 1.62
N TYR A 192 20.56 11.06 1.01
CA TYR A 192 19.43 11.96 1.18
C TYR A 192 18.50 11.86 -0.03
N ALA A 193 17.23 11.54 0.21
CA ALA A 193 16.20 11.48 -0.81
C ALA A 193 15.18 12.61 -0.61
N GLU A 194 14.73 13.25 -1.69
CA GLU A 194 13.85 14.43 -1.66
C GLU A 194 12.73 14.32 -2.71
N GLY A 195 11.51 14.64 -2.30
CA GLY A 195 10.32 14.69 -3.14
C GLY A 195 10.14 16.02 -3.88
N ALA A 196 9.31 16.01 -4.92
CA ALA A 196 9.01 17.15 -5.77
C ALA A 196 7.90 18.07 -5.23
N GLU A 197 7.24 17.68 -4.14
CA GLU A 197 6.17 18.48 -3.51
C GLU A 197 6.68 19.83 -2.99
N THR A 198 5.76 20.77 -2.76
CA THR A 198 6.06 22.17 -2.39
C THR A 198 6.93 22.28 -1.14
N ILE A 199 6.65 21.46 -0.13
CA ILE A 199 7.41 21.41 1.13
C ILE A 199 8.77 20.70 1.00
N ARG A 200 9.06 20.09 -0.15
CA ARG A 200 10.30 19.38 -0.49
C ARG A 200 10.73 18.41 0.60
N LEU A 201 9.80 17.58 1.05
CA LEU A 201 10.05 16.63 2.11
C LEU A 201 11.16 15.67 1.69
N GLY A 202 12.15 15.52 2.55
CA GLY A 202 13.28 14.62 2.31
C GLY A 202 13.82 14.03 3.60
N ASN A 203 14.42 12.85 3.48
CA ASN A 203 14.95 12.10 4.61
C ASN A 203 16.33 11.52 4.25
N SER A 204 17.20 11.45 5.25
CA SER A 204 18.53 10.85 5.16
C SER A 204 18.49 9.43 5.72
N MET A 205 19.08 8.47 5.01
CA MET A 205 19.28 7.09 5.48
C MET A 205 20.74 6.66 5.33
N PRO A 206 21.23 5.71 6.14
CA PRO A 206 22.57 5.15 5.97
C PRO A 206 22.76 4.59 4.57
N LEU A 207 23.94 4.81 3.98
CA LEU A 207 24.25 4.36 2.62
C LEU A 207 24.11 2.84 2.48
N GLY A 208 24.52 2.06 3.50
CA GLY A 208 24.40 0.60 3.48
C GLY A 208 22.97 0.10 3.26
N LYS A 209 21.95 0.91 3.63
CA LYS A 209 20.55 0.54 3.39
C LYS A 209 20.15 0.61 1.92
N ALA A 210 20.89 1.35 1.10
CA ALA A 210 20.57 1.57 -0.30
C ALA A 210 20.58 0.28 -1.14
N GLU A 211 21.25 -0.78 -0.70
CA GLU A 211 21.31 -2.07 -1.40
C GLU A 211 19.93 -2.73 -1.56
N ASP A 212 19.06 -2.58 -0.56
CA ASP A 212 17.69 -3.12 -0.56
C ASP A 212 16.67 -2.20 -1.23
N CYS A 213 17.05 -0.97 -1.54
CA CYS A 213 16.10 0.07 -1.92
C CYS A 213 15.71 -0.04 -3.40
N ILE A 214 14.46 0.33 -3.69
CA ILE A 214 13.93 0.34 -5.06
C ILE A 214 13.49 1.76 -5.39
N VAL A 215 13.95 2.28 -6.52
CA VAL A 215 13.38 3.47 -7.15
C VAL A 215 12.21 3.00 -8.02
N ALA A 216 11.01 3.05 -7.45
CA ALA A 216 9.82 2.40 -7.96
C ALA A 216 8.96 3.34 -8.83
N TYR A 217 8.57 2.83 -10.00
CA TYR A 217 7.61 3.44 -10.92
C TYR A 217 6.32 2.62 -11.08
N GLY A 218 6.30 1.37 -10.61
CA GLY A 218 5.12 0.50 -10.60
C GLY A 218 4.73 0.00 -9.20
N GLN A 219 3.43 -0.19 -8.99
CA GLN A 219 2.81 -0.75 -7.79
C GLN A 219 1.68 -1.71 -8.20
N ASN A 220 1.75 -2.97 -7.76
CA ASN A 220 0.73 -3.99 -8.01
C ASN A 220 0.35 -4.14 -9.50
N GLY A 221 1.35 -4.11 -10.39
CA GLY A 221 1.15 -4.27 -11.83
C GLY A 221 0.70 -3.02 -12.59
N GLU A 222 0.44 -1.90 -11.93
CA GLU A 222 0.12 -0.61 -12.58
C GLU A 222 1.14 0.49 -12.21
N PRO A 223 1.20 1.63 -12.92
CA PRO A 223 1.98 2.78 -12.47
C PRO A 223 1.61 3.20 -11.04
N VAL A 224 2.59 3.67 -10.27
CA VAL A 224 2.35 4.17 -8.91
C VAL A 224 1.26 5.26 -8.95
N ARG A 225 0.30 5.23 -8.03
CA ARG A 225 -0.78 6.23 -8.03
C ARG A 225 -0.31 7.62 -7.56
N PRO A 226 -0.97 8.72 -7.92
CA PRO A 226 -0.58 10.08 -7.52
C PRO A 226 -0.30 10.26 -6.02
N HIS A 227 -1.21 9.82 -5.15
CA HIS A 227 -1.02 9.90 -3.70
C HIS A 227 0.07 8.96 -3.14
N GLN A 228 0.50 7.97 -3.93
CA GLN A 228 1.58 7.03 -3.60
C GLN A 228 2.93 7.44 -4.18
N GLY A 229 3.00 8.58 -4.88
CA GLY A 229 4.25 9.15 -5.35
C GLY A 229 4.45 9.16 -6.87
N TYR A 230 3.40 9.03 -7.69
CA TYR A 230 3.53 9.10 -9.15
C TYR A 230 4.38 10.31 -9.61
N PRO A 231 5.29 10.16 -10.60
CA PRO A 231 5.58 8.94 -11.34
C PRO A 231 6.62 8.04 -10.66
N LEU A 232 7.26 8.51 -9.59
CA LEU A 232 8.43 7.86 -9.02
C LEU A 232 8.49 8.01 -7.50
N ARG A 233 8.75 6.91 -6.80
CA ARG A 233 9.01 6.93 -5.36
C ARG A 233 10.25 6.11 -5.00
N LEU A 234 10.82 6.41 -3.85
CA LEU A 234 11.72 5.49 -3.17
C LEU A 234 10.90 4.50 -2.34
N VAL A 235 11.32 3.24 -2.35
CA VAL A 235 10.86 2.19 -1.44
C VAL A 235 12.07 1.73 -0.64
N VAL A 236 11.98 1.80 0.69
CA VAL A 236 13.06 1.46 1.62
C VAL A 236 12.57 0.32 2.53
N PRO A 237 12.77 -0.94 2.12
CA PRO A 237 12.21 -2.09 2.83
C PRO A 237 12.65 -2.18 4.29
N GLY A 238 11.73 -2.48 5.21
CA GLY A 238 12.02 -2.63 6.64
C GLY A 238 12.27 -1.32 7.38
N PHE A 239 12.34 -0.18 6.70
CA PHE A 239 12.39 1.14 7.35
C PHE A 239 10.99 1.75 7.44
N GLN A 240 10.83 2.70 8.35
CA GLN A 240 9.61 3.49 8.49
C GLN A 240 9.24 4.19 7.17
N GLY A 241 7.94 4.32 6.94
CA GLY A 241 7.39 4.83 5.67
C GLY A 241 7.88 6.22 5.27
N LYS A 242 8.33 7.05 6.22
CA LYS A 242 8.93 8.36 5.92
C LYS A 242 10.19 8.29 5.04
N TYR A 243 10.95 7.19 5.11
CA TYR A 243 12.13 6.97 4.28
C TYR A 243 11.77 6.58 2.84
N SER A 244 10.57 6.05 2.63
CA SER A 244 10.04 5.72 1.30
C SER A 244 9.46 6.98 0.64
N VAL A 245 10.35 7.89 0.25
CA VAL A 245 10.02 9.25 -0.27
C VAL A 245 9.15 9.17 -1.53
N LYS A 246 8.02 9.88 -1.49
CA LYS A 246 7.10 10.03 -2.63
C LYS A 246 7.55 11.14 -3.57
N TRP A 247 7.12 11.07 -4.83
CA TRP A 247 7.39 12.08 -5.86
C TRP A 247 8.90 12.35 -6.01
N LEU A 248 9.69 11.30 -5.90
CA LEU A 248 11.13 11.33 -5.77
C LEU A 248 11.76 12.06 -6.96
N ARG A 249 12.47 13.15 -6.71
CA ARG A 249 13.18 13.90 -7.76
C ARG A 249 14.69 13.99 -7.56
N ARG A 250 15.17 13.70 -6.34
CA ARG A 250 16.59 13.86 -6.02
C ARG A 250 17.06 12.82 -5.03
N ILE A 251 18.25 12.30 -5.32
CA ILE A 251 19.07 11.48 -4.45
C ILE A 251 20.43 12.18 -4.33
N ARG A 252 20.92 12.38 -3.10
CA ARG A 252 22.20 13.02 -2.84
C ARG A 252 23.04 12.21 -1.87
N LEU A 253 24.24 11.84 -2.28
CA LEU A 253 25.21 11.15 -1.45
C LEU A 253 25.95 12.17 -0.59
N VAL A 254 25.97 11.94 0.73
CA VAL A 254 26.53 12.88 1.71
C VAL A 254 27.33 12.14 2.77
N LYS A 255 28.26 12.86 3.40
CA LYS A 255 29.12 12.31 4.47
C LYS A 255 28.35 12.13 5.79
N ARG A 256 27.32 12.96 6.00
CA ARG A 256 26.52 13.05 7.23
C ARG A 256 25.06 13.32 6.85
N PRO A 257 24.08 12.91 7.68
CA PRO A 257 22.67 13.21 7.46
C PRO A 257 22.46 14.73 7.36
N LEU A 258 21.49 15.17 6.57
CA LEU A 258 21.23 16.60 6.37
C LEU A 258 20.45 17.25 7.52
N ILE A 259 19.79 16.46 8.37
CA ILE A 259 19.03 16.93 9.55
C ILE A 259 18.08 18.07 9.16
N THR A 260 17.21 17.77 8.19
CA THR A 260 16.13 18.65 7.74
C THR A 260 15.13 18.96 8.84
N TYR A 261 14.27 19.96 8.64
CA TYR A 261 13.19 20.30 9.57
C TYR A 261 12.33 19.07 9.96
N TRP A 262 11.96 18.27 8.96
CA TRP A 262 11.15 17.06 9.16
C TRP A 262 11.90 15.95 9.92
N GLU A 263 13.20 15.84 9.72
CA GLU A 263 14.04 14.94 10.51
C GLU A 263 14.14 15.46 11.97
N LYS A 264 14.32 16.77 12.17
CA LYS A 264 14.35 17.43 13.50
C LYS A 264 13.09 17.26 14.32
N LEU A 265 11.91 17.49 13.74
CA LEU A 265 10.64 17.36 14.46
C LEU A 265 10.45 15.96 15.08
N HIS A 266 11.02 14.94 14.45
CA HIS A 266 10.96 13.57 14.96
C HIS A 266 12.06 13.26 15.99
N PHE A 267 13.20 13.96 15.95
CA PHE A 267 14.24 13.89 17.00
C PHE A 267 13.74 14.47 18.34
N LEU A 268 12.90 15.51 18.32
CA LEU A 268 12.38 16.15 19.53
C LEU A 268 11.44 15.26 20.37
N LYS A 269 10.86 14.19 19.79
CA LYS A 269 10.04 13.22 20.53
C LYS A 269 10.85 12.19 21.34
N VAL A 270 12.18 12.16 21.18
CA VAL A 270 13.11 11.28 21.93
C VAL A 270 13.72 12.00 23.14
N GLY A 271 13.30 13.24 23.43
CA GLY A 271 13.95 14.12 24.40
C GLY A 271 15.17 14.77 23.76
N GLU A 272 15.33 16.08 23.90
CA GLU A 272 16.44 16.85 23.30
C GLU A 272 17.79 16.32 23.82
N PRO A 273 18.60 15.65 22.98
CA PRO A 273 19.98 15.34 23.35
C PRO A 273 20.85 16.55 23.02
N ASP A 274 21.85 16.78 23.86
CA ASP A 274 22.91 17.77 23.61
C ASP A 274 23.55 17.54 22.22
N GLU A 275 24.04 18.59 21.55
CA GLU A 275 24.62 18.46 20.19
C GLU A 275 25.82 17.49 20.15
N GLY A 276 26.49 17.31 21.28
CA GLY A 276 27.52 16.29 21.48
C GLY A 276 26.98 14.85 21.61
N GLU A 277 25.78 14.66 22.19
CA GLU A 277 25.10 13.37 22.30
C GLU A 277 24.51 12.89 20.97
N LEU A 278 24.13 13.82 20.08
CA LEU A 278 23.73 13.49 18.71
C LEU A 278 24.81 12.62 18.03
N ARG A 279 26.10 12.91 18.24
CA ARG A 279 27.21 12.13 17.64
C ARG A 279 27.26 10.66 18.04
N GLY A 280 26.79 10.29 19.23
CA GLY A 280 26.78 8.91 19.75
C GLY A 280 25.44 8.20 19.57
N LYS A 281 24.32 8.92 19.71
CA LYS A 281 22.95 8.40 19.58
C LYS A 281 22.39 8.43 18.15
N LEU A 282 23.08 9.06 17.19
CA LEU A 282 22.85 8.85 15.75
C LEU A 282 23.14 7.39 15.30
N GLY A 283 23.60 6.50 16.19
CA GLY A 283 23.54 5.05 15.98
C GLY A 283 22.13 4.47 16.14
N ASP A 284 21.29 5.10 16.95
CA ASP A 284 19.90 4.75 17.22
C ASP A 284 18.95 5.67 16.44
N PHE A 285 19.23 5.90 15.15
CA PHE A 285 18.10 6.32 14.33
C PHE A 285 17.06 5.22 14.46
N TYR A 286 15.88 5.58 14.98
CA TYR A 286 14.68 4.75 14.95
C TYR A 286 14.23 4.65 13.47
N LEU A 287 15.01 3.92 12.65
CA LEU A 287 14.84 3.78 11.20
C LEU A 287 13.95 2.59 10.91
N GLU A 288 14.31 1.47 11.52
CA GLU A 288 13.73 0.18 11.26
C GLU A 288 12.34 0.09 11.88
N GLN A 289 11.45 -0.60 11.18
CA GLN A 289 10.19 -1.05 11.73
C GLN A 289 10.44 -2.38 12.43
N GLY A 290 10.23 -2.40 13.75
CA GLY A 290 10.30 -3.62 14.54
C GLY A 290 9.19 -4.62 14.18
N PRO A 291 9.31 -5.87 14.66
CA PRO A 291 8.27 -6.88 14.44
C PRO A 291 6.94 -6.43 15.03
N LYS A 292 5.87 -6.64 14.27
CA LYS A 292 4.50 -6.25 14.64
C LYS A 292 3.49 -7.23 14.08
N SER A 293 2.41 -7.45 14.81
CA SER A 293 1.25 -8.23 14.35
C SER A 293 -0.03 -7.64 14.91
N VAL A 294 -1.15 -7.92 14.25
CA VAL A 294 -2.50 -7.60 14.72
C VAL A 294 -3.47 -8.63 14.19
N ILE A 295 -4.48 -8.98 14.99
CA ILE A 295 -5.60 -9.82 14.55
C ILE A 295 -6.52 -8.94 13.70
N THR A 296 -6.75 -9.33 12.44
CA THR A 296 -7.59 -8.55 11.51
C THR A 296 -9.08 -8.85 11.64
N PHE A 297 -9.45 -10.06 12.05
CA PHE A 297 -10.84 -10.45 12.29
C PHE A 297 -10.97 -11.56 13.36
N PRO A 298 -11.90 -11.45 14.33
CA PRO A 298 -12.63 -10.23 14.67
C PRO A 298 -11.71 -9.23 15.37
N SER A 299 -11.86 -7.94 15.06
CA SER A 299 -11.06 -6.85 15.62
C SER A 299 -11.90 -5.60 15.90
N GLY A 300 -11.51 -4.80 16.90
CA GLY A 300 -12.22 -3.57 17.26
C GLY A 300 -13.73 -3.78 17.50
N GLU A 301 -14.54 -3.16 16.64
CA GLU A 301 -16.01 -3.23 16.72
C GLU A 301 -16.62 -4.44 15.99
N GLN A 302 -15.82 -5.23 15.27
CA GLN A 302 -16.31 -6.42 14.56
C GLN A 302 -16.91 -7.45 15.53
N ARG A 303 -17.87 -8.24 15.03
CA ARG A 303 -18.57 -9.29 15.78
C ARG A 303 -18.60 -10.57 14.95
N LEU A 304 -18.39 -11.70 15.62
CA LEU A 304 -18.64 -13.01 15.03
C LEU A 304 -20.15 -13.20 14.89
N SER A 305 -20.60 -13.69 13.73
CA SER A 305 -22.02 -14.00 13.48
C SER A 305 -22.50 -15.26 14.21
N GLY A 306 -21.57 -16.09 14.69
CA GLY A 306 -21.83 -17.31 15.45
C GLY A 306 -20.54 -18.02 15.83
N PRO A 307 -20.62 -19.16 16.53
CA PRO A 307 -19.48 -20.05 16.76
C PRO A 307 -18.88 -20.53 15.43
N GLY A 308 -17.55 -20.64 15.39
CA GLY A 308 -16.77 -21.17 14.26
C GLY A 308 -16.46 -22.65 14.38
#